data_AF-C6D8V9-F1
#
_entry.id   AF-C6D8V9-F1
#
_cell.length_a   1.000
_cell.length_b   1.000
_cell.length_c   1.000
_cell.angle_alpha   90.00
_cell.angle_beta   90.00
_cell.angle_gamma   90.00
#
_symmetry.space_group_name_H-M   'P 1'
#
loop_
_entity.id
_entity.type
_entity.pdbx_description
1 polymer ?
#
loop_
_entity_poly.entity_id
_entity_poly.type
_entity_poly.pdbx_seq_one_letter_code
_entity_poly.pdbx_strand_id
1 'polypeptide(L)'
;MESRRDRLLQQLGITQWTLRRPTVLQGEIAVSLPAQVRLVIVSAEPLADDEPLLADVLHSLALTPSQAYRLTPQQIEMLPADVRCHSWRLGIEEPIALQGVQLSSPLLSELYQNADAKRALWQQICEHEHDIFSDAS
;
A
#
# COMPACT_ATOMS: atom_id res chain seq x y z
N MET A 1 -21.48 -23.19 9.35
CA MET A 1 -22.09 -24.53 9.46
C MET A 1 -21.24 -25.46 8.60
N GLU A 2 -20.59 -26.47 9.18
CA GLU A 2 -19.83 -27.45 8.40
C GLU A 2 -20.77 -28.25 7.51
N SER A 3 -20.45 -28.33 6.21
CA SER A 3 -21.29 -29.05 5.27
C SER A 3 -21.13 -30.57 5.46
N ARG A 4 -22.13 -31.35 5.03
CA ARG A 4 -22.03 -32.83 5.01
C ARG A 4 -20.77 -33.31 4.26
N ARG A 5 -20.36 -32.56 3.24
CA ARG A 5 -19.14 -32.81 2.46
C ARG A 5 -17.88 -32.63 3.30
N ASP A 6 -17.84 -31.62 4.17
CA ASP A 6 -16.66 -31.32 4.98
C ASP A 6 -16.37 -32.42 6.00
N ARG A 7 -17.41 -32.93 6.67
CA ARG A 7 -17.30 -34.08 7.58
C ARG A 7 -16.80 -35.34 6.87
N LEU A 8 -17.24 -35.56 5.64
CA LEU A 8 -16.87 -36.75 4.88
C LEU A 8 -15.40 -36.70 4.43
N LEU A 9 -14.91 -35.51 4.06
CA LEU A 9 -13.50 -35.28 3.74
C LEU A 9 -12.60 -35.46 4.97
N GLN A 10 -13.03 -34.97 6.14
CA GLN A 10 -12.30 -35.20 7.39
C GLN A 10 -12.24 -36.69 7.78
N GLN A 11 -13.34 -37.45 7.63
CA GLN A 11 -13.37 -38.89 7.90
C GLN A 11 -12.45 -39.71 6.98
N LEU A 12 -12.19 -39.21 5.77
CA LEU A 12 -11.25 -39.81 4.81
C LEU A 12 -9.78 -39.41 5.07
N GLY A 13 -9.51 -38.64 6.12
CA GLY A 13 -8.16 -38.15 6.43
C GLY A 13 -7.67 -37.05 5.48
N ILE A 14 -8.57 -36.39 4.75
CA ILE A 14 -8.22 -35.34 3.78
C ILE A 14 -8.23 -33.98 4.49
N THR A 15 -7.04 -33.38 4.60
CA THR A 15 -6.88 -32.02 5.11
C THR A 15 -7.44 -31.01 4.10
N GLN A 16 -8.35 -30.16 4.55
CA GLN A 16 -8.87 -29.07 3.74
C GLN A 16 -7.95 -27.85 3.83
N TRP A 17 -7.32 -27.50 2.71
CA TRP A 17 -6.55 -26.27 2.58
C TRP A 17 -7.44 -25.18 1.98
N THR A 18 -7.55 -24.05 2.66
CA THR A 18 -8.17 -22.84 2.09
C THR A 18 -7.08 -21.99 1.44
N LEU A 19 -7.29 -21.66 0.16
CA LEU A 19 -6.39 -20.76 -0.55
C LEU A 19 -6.49 -19.36 0.06
N ARG A 20 -5.35 -18.80 0.49
CA ARG A 20 -5.31 -17.41 0.97
C ARG A 20 -5.62 -16.39 -0.12
N ARG A 21 -5.21 -16.66 -1.37
CA ARG A 21 -5.51 -15.81 -2.54
C ARG A 21 -6.03 -16.66 -3.70
N PRO A 22 -7.34 -16.96 -3.76
CA PRO A 22 -7.91 -17.80 -4.82
C PRO A 22 -7.81 -17.14 -6.21
N THR A 23 -7.67 -15.82 -6.28
CA THR A 23 -7.57 -15.02 -7.50
C THR A 23 -6.26 -15.25 -8.27
N VAL A 24 -5.18 -15.68 -7.62
CA VAL A 24 -3.90 -16.01 -8.28
C VAL A 24 -4.05 -17.19 -9.24
N LEU A 25 -4.94 -18.14 -8.92
CA LEU A 25 -5.19 -19.32 -9.76
C LEU A 25 -6.12 -19.05 -10.95
N GLN A 26 -6.71 -17.85 -11.06
CA GLN A 26 -7.61 -17.50 -12.17
C GLN A 26 -6.89 -16.95 -13.41
N GLY A 27 -5.55 -16.87 -13.40
CA GLY A 27 -4.76 -16.46 -14.57
C GLY A 27 -4.46 -14.96 -14.62
N GLU A 28 -3.80 -14.45 -13.58
CA GLU A 28 -3.09 -13.16 -13.52
C GLU A 28 -3.89 -11.88 -13.82
N ILE A 29 -4.49 -11.33 -12.76
CA ILE A 29 -4.54 -9.87 -12.58
C ILE A 29 -3.70 -9.58 -11.34
N ALA A 30 -2.38 -9.78 -11.44
CA ALA A 30 -1.47 -9.25 -10.43
C ALA A 30 -1.29 -7.77 -10.72
N VAL A 31 -1.37 -6.93 -9.68
CA VAL A 31 -0.97 -5.53 -9.83
C VAL A 31 0.55 -5.54 -9.98
N SER A 32 1.07 -5.01 -11.08
CA SER A 32 2.51 -4.81 -11.29
C SER A 32 2.85 -3.35 -11.07
N LEU A 33 3.91 -3.06 -10.31
CA LEU A 33 4.44 -1.70 -10.22
C LEU A 33 5.36 -1.41 -11.42
N PRO A 34 5.17 -0.29 -12.14
CA PRO A 34 6.12 0.17 -13.14
C PRO A 34 7.52 0.38 -12.55
N ALA A 35 8.58 0.14 -13.34
CA ALA A 35 9.97 0.17 -12.87
C ALA A 35 10.43 1.54 -12.33
N GLN A 36 9.80 2.63 -12.78
CA GLN A 36 10.09 3.99 -12.31
C GLN A 36 9.43 4.33 -10.96
N VAL A 37 8.51 3.49 -10.47
CA VAL A 37 7.81 3.77 -9.21
C VAL A 37 8.80 3.70 -8.05
N ARG A 38 8.71 4.67 -7.15
CA ARG A 38 9.49 4.77 -5.91
C ARG A 38 8.60 4.92 -4.68
N LEU A 39 7.36 5.37 -4.86
CA LEU A 39 6.38 5.51 -3.79
C LEU A 39 5.02 4.96 -4.21
N VAL A 40 4.42 4.12 -3.37
CA VAL A 40 3.03 3.70 -3.49
C VAL A 40 2.15 4.52 -2.55
N ILE A 41 1.20 5.26 -3.09
CA ILE A 41 0.21 6.02 -2.32
C ILE A 41 -1.02 5.12 -2.14
N VAL A 42 -1.41 4.87 -0.88
CA VAL A 42 -2.52 3.97 -0.55
C VAL A 42 -3.66 4.75 0.04
N SER A 43 -4.82 4.70 -0.61
CA SER A 43 -6.05 5.31 -0.11
C SER A 43 -7.27 4.50 -0.50
N ALA A 44 -8.28 4.49 0.38
CA ALA A 44 -9.60 3.96 0.06
C ALA A 44 -10.43 4.94 -0.78
N GLU A 45 -10.15 6.25 -0.65
CA GLU A 45 -10.85 7.31 -1.37
C GLU A 45 -10.11 7.68 -2.67
N PRO A 46 -10.83 7.98 -3.75
CA PRO A 46 -10.20 8.45 -4.98
C PRO A 46 -9.53 9.81 -4.74
N LEU A 47 -8.28 9.93 -5.16
CA LEU A 47 -7.52 11.18 -5.15
C LEU A 47 -7.65 11.86 -6.50
N ALA A 48 -7.84 13.18 -6.53
CA ALA A 48 -7.80 13.90 -7.81
C ALA A 48 -6.38 13.86 -8.41
N ASP A 49 -6.28 13.98 -9.74
CA ASP A 49 -4.99 13.93 -10.41
C ASP A 49 -4.13 15.16 -10.08
N ASP A 50 -4.75 16.32 -9.89
CA ASP A 50 -4.10 17.61 -9.62
C ASP A 50 -4.29 18.06 -8.16
N GLU A 51 -3.83 17.23 -7.22
CA GLU A 51 -3.85 17.53 -5.78
C GLU A 51 -2.57 18.29 -5.37
N PRO A 52 -2.65 19.59 -5.04
CA PRO A 52 -1.45 20.42 -4.81
C PRO A 52 -0.65 19.96 -3.59
N LEU A 53 -1.34 19.58 -2.49
CA LEU A 53 -0.67 19.08 -1.29
C LEU A 53 0.05 17.76 -1.55
N LEU A 54 -0.52 16.90 -2.41
CA LEU A 54 0.14 15.66 -2.81
C LEU A 54 1.42 15.96 -3.61
N ALA A 55 1.36 16.93 -4.53
CA ALA A 55 2.54 17.38 -5.27
C ALA A 55 3.63 17.94 -4.34
N ASP A 56 3.25 18.74 -3.34
CA ASP A 56 4.19 19.30 -2.35
C ASP A 56 4.87 18.21 -1.52
N VAL A 57 4.11 17.20 -1.07
CA VAL A 57 4.64 16.06 -0.32
C VAL A 57 5.60 15.24 -1.20
N LEU A 58 5.23 14.94 -2.45
CA LEU A 58 6.13 14.26 -3.38
C LEU A 58 7.42 15.06 -3.62
N HIS A 59 7.30 16.38 -3.77
CA HIS A 59 8.46 17.25 -3.95
C HIS A 59 9.41 17.20 -2.75
N SER A 60 8.85 17.19 -1.53
CA SER A 60 9.62 17.05 -0.28
C SER A 60 10.35 15.71 -0.16
N LEU A 61 9.87 14.68 -0.86
CA LEU A 61 10.49 13.36 -0.97
C LEU A 61 11.45 13.28 -2.19
N ALA A 62 11.70 14.39 -2.89
CA ALA A 62 12.46 14.44 -4.14
C ALA A 62 11.90 13.52 -5.25
N LEU A 63 10.58 13.33 -5.28
CA LEU A 63 9.88 12.50 -6.26
C LEU A 63 9.09 13.34 -7.26
N THR A 64 9.00 12.83 -8.49
CA THR A 64 8.06 13.33 -9.49
C THR A 64 6.71 12.59 -9.41
N PRO A 65 5.60 13.18 -9.91
CA PRO A 65 4.31 12.49 -9.97
C PRO A 65 4.37 11.14 -10.69
N SER A 66 5.24 11.00 -11.69
CA SER A 66 5.42 9.75 -12.46
C SER A 66 6.08 8.60 -11.67
N GLN A 67 6.72 8.92 -10.54
CA GLN A 67 7.35 7.95 -9.64
C GLN A 67 6.41 7.55 -8.48
N ALA A 68 5.22 8.15 -8.40
CA ALA A 68 4.18 7.78 -7.47
C ALA A 68 3.14 6.87 -8.15
N TYR A 69 2.69 5.84 -7.45
CA TYR A 69 1.66 4.93 -7.94
C TYR A 69 0.54 4.79 -6.92
N ARG A 70 -0.70 5.05 -7.34
CA ARG A 70 -1.86 5.08 -6.45
C ARG A 70 -2.54 3.71 -6.44
N LEU A 71 -2.74 3.13 -5.26
CA LEU A 71 -3.39 1.84 -5.08
C LEU A 71 -4.44 1.91 -3.96
N THR A 72 -5.48 1.10 -4.07
CA THR A 72 -6.38 0.85 -2.94
C THR A 72 -5.82 -0.24 -2.02
N PRO A 73 -6.27 -0.33 -0.76
CA PRO A 73 -5.86 -1.42 0.13
C PRO A 73 -6.06 -2.82 -0.49
N GLN A 74 -7.15 -3.02 -1.24
CA GLN A 74 -7.43 -4.29 -1.91
C GLN A 74 -6.42 -4.58 -3.03
N GLN A 75 -5.94 -3.56 -3.74
CA GLN A 75 -4.94 -3.73 -4.79
C GLN A 75 -3.54 -4.03 -4.22
N ILE A 76 -3.24 -3.58 -3.00
CA ILE A 76 -1.98 -3.95 -2.31
C ILE A 76 -1.90 -5.46 -2.08
N GLU A 77 -3.01 -6.10 -1.68
CA GLU A 77 -3.07 -7.56 -1.50
C GLU A 77 -2.83 -8.35 -2.81
N MET A 78 -2.98 -7.67 -3.95
CA MET A 78 -2.75 -8.22 -5.29
C MET A 78 -1.32 -8.02 -5.80
N LEU A 79 -0.46 -7.32 -5.04
CA LEU A 79 0.97 -7.21 -5.36
C LEU A 79 1.68 -8.56 -5.13
N PRO A 80 2.70 -8.88 -5.94
CA PRO A 80 3.62 -9.99 -5.67
C PRO A 80 4.31 -9.81 -4.30
N ALA A 81 4.56 -10.92 -3.60
CA ALA A 81 5.04 -10.91 -2.22
C ALA A 81 6.49 -10.39 -2.06
N ASP A 82 7.25 -10.36 -3.15
CA ASP A 82 8.64 -9.93 -3.25
C ASP A 82 8.79 -8.45 -3.66
N VAL A 83 7.69 -7.74 -3.92
CA VAL A 83 7.74 -6.30 -4.23
C VAL A 83 8.22 -5.51 -3.01
N ARG A 84 9.24 -4.67 -3.24
CA ARG A 84 9.72 -3.66 -2.30
C ARG A 84 9.51 -2.28 -2.91
N CYS A 85 8.80 -1.42 -2.20
CA CYS A 85 8.59 -0.03 -2.55
C CYS A 85 8.15 0.73 -1.29
N HIS A 86 8.65 1.96 -1.10
CA HIS A 86 8.13 2.81 -0.04
C HIS A 86 6.65 3.10 -0.26
N SER A 87 5.94 3.38 0.83
CA SER A 87 4.51 3.68 0.76
C SER A 87 4.11 4.83 1.65
N TRP A 88 3.04 5.51 1.24
CA TRP A 88 2.37 6.53 2.03
C TRP A 88 0.88 6.20 2.13
N ARG A 89 0.43 5.93 3.35
CA ARG A 89 -0.94 5.53 3.68
C ARG A 89 -1.77 6.75 4.09
N LEU A 90 -2.90 6.96 3.41
CA LEU A 90 -3.82 8.06 3.65
C LEU A 90 -5.09 7.56 4.36
N GLY A 91 -5.27 7.90 5.63
CA GLY A 91 -6.44 7.50 6.43
C GLY A 91 -6.49 6.00 6.74
N ILE A 92 -5.35 5.30 6.68
CA ILE A 92 -5.24 3.87 6.98
C ILE A 92 -4.28 3.70 8.16
N GLU A 93 -4.81 3.23 9.29
CA GLU A 93 -4.04 3.07 10.52
C GLU A 93 -3.13 1.85 10.45
N GLU A 94 -3.64 0.72 9.95
CA GLU A 94 -2.92 -0.55 9.94
C GLU A 94 -1.84 -0.59 8.86
N PRO A 95 -0.61 -1.05 9.19
CA PRO A 95 0.45 -1.24 8.20
C PRO A 95 0.01 -2.19 7.08
N ILE A 96 0.51 -1.93 5.88
CA ILE A 96 0.16 -2.76 4.71
C ILE A 96 1.23 -3.82 4.45
N ALA A 97 0.87 -4.89 3.75
CA ALA A 97 1.77 -5.98 3.39
C ALA A 97 2.71 -5.63 2.22
N LEU A 98 3.43 -4.50 2.30
CA LEU A 98 4.40 -4.03 1.32
C LEU A 98 5.75 -3.72 2.01
N GLN A 99 6.83 -4.24 1.44
CA GLN A 99 8.18 -4.05 2.00
C GLN A 99 8.71 -2.65 1.70
N GLY A 100 9.34 -2.01 2.69
CA GLY A 100 9.92 -0.66 2.58
C GLY A 100 9.41 0.26 3.71
N VAL A 101 9.88 1.50 3.73
CA VAL A 101 9.36 2.55 4.61
C VAL A 101 7.87 2.75 4.37
N GLN A 102 7.08 2.84 5.45
CA GLN A 102 5.65 3.13 5.40
C GLN A 102 5.33 4.39 6.18
N LEU A 103 5.12 5.48 5.46
CA LEU A 103 4.60 6.73 6.02
C LEU A 103 3.08 6.61 6.22
N SER A 104 2.54 7.31 7.21
CA SER A 104 1.10 7.44 7.39
C SER A 104 0.67 8.86 7.70
N SER A 105 -0.53 9.19 7.24
CA SER A 105 -1.23 10.42 7.64
C SER A 105 -2.73 10.15 7.70
N PRO A 106 -3.52 11.10 8.25
CA PRO A 106 -4.96 11.11 8.05
C PRO A 106 -5.33 11.21 6.55
N LEU A 107 -6.63 11.23 6.27
CA LEU A 107 -7.14 11.48 4.92
C LEU A 107 -6.57 12.79 4.35
N LEU A 108 -6.44 12.88 3.03
CA LEU A 108 -5.84 14.05 2.40
C LEU A 108 -6.62 15.35 2.72
N SER A 109 -7.95 15.26 2.79
CA SER A 109 -8.85 16.37 3.17
C SER A 109 -8.59 16.88 4.59
N GLU A 110 -8.34 15.97 5.53
CA GLU A 110 -8.01 16.30 6.93
C GLU A 110 -6.59 16.84 7.05
N LEU A 111 -5.63 16.20 6.37
CA LEU A 111 -4.24 16.65 6.32
C LEU A 111 -4.13 18.08 5.79
N TYR A 112 -4.98 18.45 4.82
CA TYR A 112 -5.02 19.80 4.27
C TYR A 112 -5.27 20.88 5.35
N GLN A 113 -6.19 20.59 6.28
CA GLN A 113 -6.66 21.54 7.29
C GLN A 113 -5.91 21.41 8.62
N ASN A 114 -5.10 20.37 8.81
CA ASN A 114 -4.46 20.09 10.09
C ASN A 114 -2.93 20.31 10.03
N ALA A 115 -2.47 21.42 10.62
CA ALA A 115 -1.06 21.77 10.67
C ALA A 115 -0.22 20.78 11.49
N ASP A 116 -0.77 20.20 12.55
CA ASP A 116 -0.07 19.22 13.38
C ASP A 116 0.08 17.89 12.66
N ALA A 117 -0.92 17.48 11.87
CA ALA A 117 -0.82 16.31 11.01
C ALA A 117 0.27 16.48 9.93
N LYS A 118 0.41 17.67 9.34
CA LYS A 118 1.51 17.97 8.39
C LYS A 118 2.87 17.88 9.07
N ARG A 119 3.01 18.42 10.29
CA ARG A 119 4.25 18.32 11.07
C ARG A 119 4.59 16.87 11.42
N ALA A 120 3.59 16.08 11.83
CA ALA A 120 3.77 14.67 12.12
C ALA A 120 4.20 13.87 10.89
N LEU A 121 3.63 14.16 9.71
CA LEU A 121 4.08 13.56 8.44
C LEU A 121 5.52 13.95 8.12
N TRP A 122 5.87 15.23 8.26
CA TRP A 122 7.24 15.71 8.03
C TRP A 122 8.25 15.05 8.98
N GLN A 123 7.88 14.88 10.26
CA GLN A 123 8.72 14.19 11.22
C GLN A 123 9.00 12.74 10.81
N GLN A 124 7.99 12.01 10.35
CA GLN A 124 8.17 10.64 9.82
C GLN A 124 9.14 10.61 8.63
N ILE A 125 9.04 11.60 7.73
CA ILE A 125 9.95 11.71 6.58
C ILE A 125 11.39 11.89 7.04
N CYS A 126 11.63 12.78 8.01
CA CYS A 126 12.95 12.98 8.58
C CYS A 126 13.50 11.72 9.27
N GLU A 127 12.66 11.00 10.03
CA GLU A 127 13.05 9.76 10.72
C GLU A 127 13.51 8.67 9.74
N HIS A 128 12.97 8.67 8.52
CA HIS A 128 13.28 7.71 7.47
C HIS A 128 14.10 8.28 6.30
N GLU A 129 14.74 9.44 6.48
CA GLU A 129 15.43 10.15 5.38
C GLU A 129 16.47 9.25 4.68
N HIS A 130 17.25 8.49 5.47
CA HIS A 130 18.33 7.67 4.93
C HIS A 130 17.79 6.54 4.06
N ASP A 131 16.70 5.91 4.46
CA ASP A 131 16.07 4.83 3.70
C ASP A 131 15.41 5.37 2.43
N ILE A 132 14.68 6.49 2.54
CA ILE A 132 13.92 7.10 1.43
C ILE A 132 14.85 7.63 0.35
N PHE A 133 15.96 8.28 0.73
CA PHE A 133 16.87 8.92 -0.22
C PHE A 133 18.01 8.00 -0.69
N SER A 134 18.30 6.90 0.02
CA SER A 134 19.29 5.91 -0.44
C SER A 134 18.80 5.11 -1.65
N ASP A 135 17.49 4.88 -1.79
CA ASP A 135 16.89 4.18 -2.94
C ASP A 135 16.67 5.11 -4.17
N ALA A 136 16.96 6.41 -4.04
CA ALA A 136 16.84 7.40 -5.11
C ALA A 136 18.13 7.62 -5.93
N SER A 137 19.26 7.04 -5.50
CA SER A 137 20.59 7.19 -6.12
C SER A 137 20.92 6.13 -7.18
#